data_AF-A0A3L6ZL60-F1
#
_entry.id   AF-A0A3L6ZL60-F1
#
_cell.length_a   1.000
_cell.length_b   1.000
_cell.length_c   1.000
_cell.angle_alpha   90.00
_cell.angle_beta   90.00
_cell.angle_gamma   90.00
#
_symmetry.space_group_name_H-M   'P 1'
#
loop_
_entity.id
_entity.type
_entity.pdbx_description
1 polymer ?
#
loop_
_entity_poly.entity_id
_entity_poly.type
_entity_poly.pdbx_seq_one_letter_code
_entity_poly.pdbx_strand_id
1 'polypeptide(L)'
;MVRAILDVVCEAQTSSDIPAEEQRDIAHHLLEWMLDTDVNPSTPDAAATAEHAIGVMIAEIFISESDEFSSTGSVSREDFIDEVYDTSHHLAARANLSDTGASPDAIDSAIERGLRYLRRIYKDGAE
;
A
#
# COMPACT_ATOMS: atom_id res chain seq x y z
N MET A 1 -19.74 -1.48 0.77
CA MET A 1 -18.67 -2.04 -0.07
C MET A 1 -17.31 -1.63 0.46
N VAL A 2 -17.02 -0.32 0.57
CA VAL A 2 -15.82 0.22 1.26
C VAL A 2 -15.60 -0.41 2.64
N ARG A 3 -16.64 -0.45 3.49
CA ARG A 3 -16.57 -1.10 4.80
C ARG A 3 -16.22 -2.59 4.74
N ALA A 4 -16.68 -3.33 3.74
CA ALA A 4 -16.36 -4.76 3.60
C ALA A 4 -14.93 -4.99 3.09
N ILE A 5 -14.39 -4.07 2.31
CA ILE A 5 -13.01 -4.13 1.82
C ILE A 5 -12.06 -3.68 2.93
N LEU A 6 -12.41 -2.63 3.68
CA LEU A 6 -11.75 -2.29 4.93
C LEU A 6 -11.83 -3.42 5.94
N ASP A 7 -12.99 -4.05 6.12
CA ASP A 7 -13.14 -5.20 7.01
C ASP A 7 -12.26 -6.36 6.51
N VAL A 8 -12.19 -6.67 5.21
CA VAL A 8 -11.32 -7.75 4.68
C VAL A 8 -9.82 -7.40 4.75
N VAL A 9 -9.44 -6.15 4.49
CA VAL A 9 -8.05 -5.68 4.55
C VAL A 9 -7.58 -5.60 6.00
N CYS A 10 -8.41 -5.12 6.90
CA CYS A 10 -8.14 -5.09 8.34
C CYS A 10 -8.27 -6.48 8.99
N GLU A 11 -9.17 -7.35 8.54
CA GLU A 11 -9.28 -8.75 8.99
C GLU A 11 -8.14 -9.61 8.48
N ALA A 12 -7.66 -9.43 7.24
CA ALA A 12 -6.42 -10.08 6.76
C ALA A 12 -5.23 -9.70 7.67
N GLN A 13 -5.19 -8.44 8.12
CA GLN A 13 -4.21 -7.93 9.09
C GLN A 13 -4.57 -8.21 10.56
N THR A 14 -5.53 -9.08 10.91
CA THR A 14 -5.85 -9.36 12.34
C THR A 14 -4.76 -10.09 13.11
N SER A 15 -3.64 -10.47 12.47
CA SER A 15 -2.41 -10.88 13.16
C SER A 15 -1.41 -9.73 13.40
N SER A 16 -1.71 -8.50 12.98
CA SER A 16 -0.74 -7.42 12.81
C SER A 16 -0.97 -6.27 13.79
N ASP A 17 0.08 -5.90 14.52
CA ASP A 17 0.13 -4.87 15.57
C ASP A 17 -0.01 -3.42 15.03
N ILE A 18 -0.88 -3.17 14.04
CA ILE A 18 -1.06 -1.84 13.44
C ILE A 18 -1.96 -0.96 14.33
N PRO A 19 -1.46 0.19 14.84
CA PRO A 19 -2.24 1.13 15.63
C PRO A 19 -3.53 1.61 14.92
N ALA A 20 -4.58 1.85 15.69
CA ALA A 20 -5.87 2.33 15.15
C ALA A 20 -5.80 3.71 14.45
N GLU A 21 -4.71 4.45 14.64
CA GLU A 21 -4.43 5.72 13.94
C GLU A 21 -4.00 5.45 12.49
N GLU A 22 -3.03 4.56 12.28
CA GLU A 22 -2.59 4.12 10.95
C GLU A 22 -3.73 3.49 10.13
N GLN A 23 -4.63 2.75 10.79
CA GLN A 23 -5.83 2.20 10.13
C GLN A 23 -6.76 3.30 9.58
N ARG A 24 -6.85 4.47 10.25
CA ARG A 24 -7.68 5.59 9.77
C ARG A 24 -7.00 6.32 8.62
N ASP A 25 -5.69 6.46 8.66
CA ASP A 25 -4.94 7.12 7.58
C ASP A 25 -4.96 6.29 6.29
N ILE A 26 -4.87 4.97 6.40
CA ILE A 26 -5.08 4.05 5.27
C ILE A 26 -6.51 4.19 4.72
N ALA A 27 -7.52 4.24 5.60
CA ALA A 27 -8.91 4.43 5.18
C ALA A 27 -9.16 5.78 4.50
N HIS A 28 -8.48 6.84 4.96
CA HIS A 28 -8.57 8.17 4.40
C HIS A 28 -7.99 8.23 2.98
N HIS A 29 -6.76 7.74 2.79
CA HIS A 29 -6.13 7.66 1.47
C HIS A 29 -6.97 6.85 0.47
N LEU A 30 -7.53 5.73 0.93
CA LEU A 30 -8.40 4.89 0.10
C LEU A 30 -9.66 5.64 -0.35
N LEU A 31 -10.29 6.39 0.56
CA LEU A 31 -11.48 7.18 0.26
C LEU A 31 -11.18 8.34 -0.67
N GLU A 32 -10.06 9.04 -0.46
CA GLU A 32 -9.62 10.13 -1.32
C GLU A 32 -9.39 9.64 -2.75
N TRP A 33 -8.64 8.55 -2.91
CA TRP A 33 -8.43 7.93 -4.21
C TRP A 33 -9.75 7.47 -4.85
N MET A 34 -10.61 6.75 -4.13
CA MET A 34 -11.88 6.26 -4.69
C MET A 34 -12.83 7.37 -5.17
N LEU A 35 -12.73 8.57 -4.59
CA LEU A 35 -13.56 9.72 -4.92
C LEU A 35 -12.92 10.68 -5.92
N ASP A 36 -11.63 10.52 -6.21
CA ASP A 36 -10.95 11.26 -7.27
C ASP A 36 -11.51 10.82 -8.64
N THR A 37 -12.32 11.68 -9.25
CA THR A 37 -12.96 11.40 -10.54
C THR A 37 -12.03 11.53 -11.73
N ASP A 38 -10.87 12.18 -11.57
CA ASP A 38 -9.86 12.29 -12.61
C ASP A 38 -9.08 10.97 -12.72
N VAL A 39 -8.86 10.29 -11.59
CA VAL A 39 -8.22 8.96 -11.53
C VAL A 39 -9.24 7.82 -11.71
N ASN A 40 -10.40 7.93 -11.07
CA ASN A 40 -11.45 6.92 -11.05
C ASN A 40 -12.75 7.46 -11.67
N PRO A 41 -12.89 7.47 -13.01
CA PRO A 41 -14.09 7.99 -13.68
C PRO A 41 -15.36 7.18 -13.38
N SER A 42 -15.20 5.98 -12.83
CA SER A 42 -16.26 5.15 -12.27
C SER A 42 -15.79 4.55 -10.95
N THR A 43 -16.73 4.26 -10.04
CA THR A 43 -16.41 3.61 -8.75
C THR A 43 -15.57 2.34 -8.98
N PRO A 44 -14.38 2.25 -8.37
CA PRO A 44 -13.52 1.08 -8.48
C PRO A 44 -14.22 -0.19 -8.01
N ASP A 45 -13.93 -1.31 -8.66
CA ASP A 45 -14.42 -2.61 -8.20
C ASP A 45 -13.64 -3.11 -6.98
N ALA A 46 -14.07 -4.23 -6.41
CA ALA A 46 -13.46 -4.77 -5.20
C ALA A 46 -12.00 -5.19 -5.39
N ALA A 47 -11.61 -5.64 -6.58
CA ALA A 47 -10.24 -6.04 -6.87
C ALA A 47 -9.34 -4.81 -6.98
N ALA A 48 -9.75 -3.81 -7.75
CA ALA A 48 -9.03 -2.55 -7.89
C ALA A 48 -8.88 -1.83 -6.54
N THR A 49 -9.94 -1.86 -5.70
CA THR A 49 -9.89 -1.29 -4.35
C THR A 49 -8.92 -2.06 -3.45
N ALA A 50 -8.90 -3.40 -3.52
CA ALA A 50 -7.99 -4.22 -2.74
C ALA A 50 -6.53 -4.03 -3.16
N GLU A 51 -6.26 -3.97 -4.48
CA GLU A 51 -4.92 -3.68 -5.01
C GLU A 51 -4.45 -2.28 -4.59
N HIS A 52 -5.33 -1.27 -4.64
CA HIS A 52 -4.98 0.06 -4.17
C HIS A 52 -4.69 0.06 -2.65
N ALA A 53 -5.53 -0.60 -1.85
CA ALA A 53 -5.31 -0.73 -0.40
C ALA A 53 -3.96 -1.38 -0.07
N ILE A 54 -3.59 -2.43 -0.80
CA ILE A 54 -2.29 -3.09 -0.65
C ILE A 54 -1.13 -2.15 -0.97
N GLY A 55 -1.25 -1.35 -2.02
CA GLY A 55 -0.25 -0.34 -2.36
C GLY A 55 -0.03 0.66 -1.21
N VAL A 56 -1.12 1.20 -0.65
CA VAL A 56 -1.06 2.11 0.51
C VAL A 56 -0.40 1.42 1.72
N MET A 57 -0.81 0.20 2.05
CA MET A 57 -0.23 -0.54 3.19
C MET A 57 1.26 -0.80 3.03
N ILE A 58 1.70 -1.23 1.84
CA ILE A 58 3.13 -1.47 1.58
C ILE A 58 3.93 -0.17 1.77
N ALA A 59 3.42 0.95 1.25
CA ALA A 59 4.08 2.25 1.37
C ALA A 59 4.17 2.70 2.82
N GLU A 60 3.05 2.72 3.55
CA GLU A 60 2.98 3.17 4.95
C GLU A 60 3.84 2.32 5.89
N ILE A 61 3.77 0.98 5.78
CA ILE A 61 4.63 0.08 6.56
C ILE A 61 6.10 0.33 6.25
N PHE A 62 6.45 0.50 4.98
CA PHE A 62 7.83 0.78 4.61
C PHE A 62 8.28 2.13 5.15
N ILE A 63 7.50 3.20 4.99
CA ILE A 63 7.83 4.56 5.45
C ILE A 63 7.99 4.61 6.97
N SER A 64 7.13 3.93 7.74
CA SER A 64 7.22 3.88 9.19
C SER A 64 8.45 3.10 9.68
N GLU A 65 8.85 2.05 8.97
CA GLU A 65 10.13 1.34 9.20
C GLU A 65 11.34 2.15 8.75
N SER A 66 11.14 3.07 7.80
CA SER A 66 12.19 3.83 7.11
C SER A 66 12.58 5.14 7.79
N ASP A 67 12.28 5.31 9.08
CA ASP A 67 12.67 6.50 9.87
C ASP A 67 14.19 6.77 9.83
N GLU A 68 14.99 5.79 9.38
CA GLU A 68 16.43 5.86 9.15
C GLU A 68 16.86 6.30 7.72
N PHE A 69 15.97 6.22 6.72
CA PHE A 69 16.23 6.69 5.34
C PHE A 69 16.06 8.21 5.23
N SER A 70 16.84 8.93 6.03
CA SER A 70 16.98 10.36 5.88
C SER A 70 17.74 10.67 4.58
N SER A 71 17.02 11.17 3.58
CA SER A 71 17.53 11.99 2.47
C SER A 71 18.93 11.57 2.00
N THR A 72 19.07 10.41 1.36
CA THR A 72 20.29 10.04 0.64
C THR A 72 20.45 10.95 -0.59
N GLY A 73 20.93 12.16 -0.33
CA GLY A 73 21.67 13.03 -1.23
C GLY A 73 21.11 13.24 -2.63
N SER A 74 19.87 13.69 -2.80
CA SER A 74 19.40 14.55 -3.92
C SER A 74 17.88 14.69 -4.00
N VAL A 75 17.13 13.76 -3.40
CA VAL A 75 15.66 13.68 -3.44
C VAL A 75 15.09 14.22 -2.13
N SER A 76 14.06 15.07 -2.19
CA SER A 76 13.40 15.57 -0.98
C SER A 76 12.66 14.44 -0.26
N ARG A 77 12.35 14.61 1.04
CA ARG A 77 11.57 13.59 1.77
C ARG A 77 10.17 13.40 1.17
N GLU A 78 9.58 14.47 0.63
CA GLU A 78 8.27 14.43 -0.05
C GLU A 78 8.37 13.62 -1.34
N ASP A 79 9.35 13.91 -2.20
CA ASP A 79 9.56 13.16 -3.46
C ASP A 79 9.87 11.67 -3.20
N PHE A 80 10.61 11.36 -2.13
CA PHE A 80 10.88 9.98 -1.71
C PHE A 80 9.61 9.26 -1.28
N ILE A 81 8.77 9.92 -0.48
CA ILE A 81 7.47 9.36 -0.05
C ILE A 81 6.59 9.09 -1.27
N ASP A 82 6.50 10.05 -2.20
CA ASP A 82 5.72 9.90 -3.44
C ASP A 82 6.23 8.74 -4.30
N GLU A 83 7.55 8.58 -4.45
CA GLU A 83 8.16 7.46 -5.19
C GLU A 83 7.86 6.10 -4.53
N VAL A 84 7.91 6.02 -3.21
CA VAL A 84 7.55 4.80 -2.46
C VAL A 84 6.08 4.47 -2.68
N TYR A 85 5.19 5.45 -2.64
CA TYR A 85 3.77 5.27 -2.92
C TYR A 85 3.52 4.75 -4.33
N ASP A 86 4.10 5.38 -5.35
CA ASP A 86 3.96 4.97 -6.75
C ASP A 86 4.48 3.53 -6.98
N THR A 87 5.68 3.24 -6.46
CA THR A 87 6.29 1.90 -6.55
C THR A 87 5.43 0.85 -5.85
N SER A 88 4.87 1.17 -4.69
CA SER A 88 4.02 0.27 -3.92
C SER A 88 2.73 -0.06 -4.66
N HIS A 89 2.08 0.94 -5.28
CA HIS A 89 0.92 0.72 -6.12
C HIS A 89 1.23 -0.13 -7.35
N HIS A 90 2.38 0.08 -7.99
CA HIS A 90 2.84 -0.77 -9.10
C HIS A 90 3.07 -2.22 -8.67
N LEU A 91 3.61 -2.46 -7.47
CA LEU A 91 3.80 -3.81 -6.92
C LEU A 91 2.46 -4.47 -6.59
N ALA A 92 1.51 -3.71 -6.05
CA ALA A 92 0.19 -4.21 -5.71
C ALA A 92 -0.64 -4.59 -6.94
N ALA A 93 -0.61 -3.78 -8.00
CA ALA A 93 -1.26 -4.12 -9.28
C ALA A 93 -0.71 -5.42 -9.91
N ARG A 94 0.56 -5.77 -9.64
CA ARG A 94 1.16 -7.04 -10.09
C ARG A 94 0.66 -8.26 -9.30
N ALA A 95 -0.02 -8.06 -8.17
CA ALA A 95 -0.65 -9.16 -7.44
C ALA A 95 -1.82 -9.76 -8.22
N ASN A 96 -2.42 -8.99 -9.14
CA ASN A 96 -3.48 -9.42 -10.05
C ASN A 96 -4.61 -10.15 -9.30
N LEU A 97 -5.16 -9.45 -8.31
CA LEU A 97 -6.18 -9.97 -7.40
C LEU A 97 -7.54 -10.13 -8.09
N SER A 98 -7.70 -9.49 -9.25
CA SER A 98 -8.83 -9.71 -10.15
C SER A 98 -8.93 -11.16 -10.66
N ASP A 99 -7.79 -11.82 -10.92
CA ASP A 99 -7.74 -13.22 -11.41
C ASP A 99 -7.67 -14.25 -10.28
N THR A 100 -6.96 -13.93 -9.20
CA THR A 100 -6.68 -14.87 -8.09
C THR A 100 -7.69 -14.78 -6.94
N GLY A 101 -8.49 -13.73 -6.93
CA GLY A 101 -9.38 -13.39 -5.83
C GLY A 101 -8.63 -12.71 -4.68
N ALA A 102 -9.26 -11.71 -4.06
CA ALA A 102 -8.73 -11.01 -2.89
C ALA A 102 -8.89 -11.86 -1.61
N SER A 103 -8.27 -13.04 -1.57
CA SER A 103 -8.21 -13.84 -0.34
C SER A 103 -7.21 -13.22 0.65
N PRO A 104 -7.40 -13.41 1.97
CA PRO A 104 -6.45 -12.92 2.98
C PRO A 104 -5.00 -13.35 2.71
N ASP A 105 -4.77 -14.64 2.40
CA ASP A 105 -3.42 -15.16 2.11
C ASP A 105 -2.79 -14.50 0.87
N ALA A 106 -3.58 -14.17 -0.14
CA ALA A 106 -3.11 -13.51 -1.35
C ALA A 106 -2.73 -12.04 -1.08
N ILE A 107 -3.52 -11.37 -0.25
CA ILE A 107 -3.27 -10.02 0.25
C ILE A 107 -1.97 -9.99 1.06
N ASP A 108 -1.83 -10.86 2.06
CA ASP A 108 -0.63 -10.95 2.90
C ASP A 108 0.61 -11.25 2.06
N SER A 109 0.52 -12.22 1.16
CA SER A 109 1.63 -12.57 0.26
C SER A 109 2.01 -11.39 -0.65
N ALA A 110 1.07 -10.56 -1.08
CA ALA A 110 1.35 -9.38 -1.89
C ALA A 110 2.07 -8.30 -1.07
N ILE A 111 1.60 -8.03 0.15
CA ILE A 111 2.23 -7.08 1.08
C ILE A 111 3.67 -7.50 1.38
N GLU A 112 3.90 -8.74 1.80
CA GLU A 112 5.24 -9.23 2.12
C GLU A 112 6.20 -9.15 0.93
N ARG A 113 5.72 -9.45 -0.28
CA ARG A 113 6.53 -9.36 -1.51
C ARG A 113 6.89 -7.92 -1.82
N GLY A 114 5.94 -7.00 -1.66
CA GLY A 114 6.16 -5.57 -1.83
C GLY A 114 7.24 -5.02 -0.88
N LEU A 115 7.09 -5.31 0.42
CA LEU A 115 8.06 -4.89 1.43
C LEU A 115 9.45 -5.46 1.20
N ARG A 116 9.55 -6.76 0.83
CA ARG A 116 10.85 -7.37 0.48
C ARG A 116 11.51 -6.66 -0.71
N TYR A 117 10.71 -6.24 -1.68
CA TYR A 117 11.21 -5.53 -2.85
C TYR A 117 11.73 -4.14 -2.46
N LEU A 118 10.91 -3.31 -1.80
CA LEU A 118 11.29 -1.96 -1.35
C LEU A 118 12.55 -1.98 -0.48
N ARG A 119 12.58 -2.87 0.53
CA ARG A 119 13.76 -3.04 1.38
C ARG A 119 15.01 -3.36 0.58
N ARG A 120 14.92 -4.10 -0.52
CA ARG A 120 16.07 -4.41 -1.38
C ARG A 120 16.57 -3.18 -2.13
N ILE A 121 15.67 -2.46 -2.81
CA ILE A 121 16.06 -1.31 -3.65
C ILE A 121 16.69 -0.20 -2.82
N TYR A 122 16.10 0.10 -1.66
CA TYR A 122 16.53 1.23 -0.84
C TYR A 122 17.66 0.86 0.13
N LYS A 123 17.81 -0.41 0.54
CA LYS A 123 18.96 -0.87 1.32
C LYS A 123 20.22 -1.10 0.48
N ASP A 124 20.08 -1.63 -0.74
CA ASP A 124 21.22 -1.84 -1.67
C ASP A 124 21.63 -0.52 -2.36
N GLY A 125 20.81 0.52 -2.32
CA GLY A 125 21.10 1.86 -2.88
C GLY A 125 21.88 2.81 -1.95
N ALA A 126 22.25 2.36 -0.75
CA ALA A 126 22.98 3.14 0.26
C ALA A 126 24.51 2.91 0.23
N GLU A 127 25.05 2.29 -0.82
CA GLU A 127 26.49 2.08 -1.05
C GLU A 127 27.13 3.14 -1.97
#